data_AF-S7ZFI9-F1
#
_entry.id   AF-S7ZFI9-F1
#
_cell.length_a   1.000
_cell.length_b   1.000
_cell.length_c   1.000
_cell.angle_alpha   90.00
_cell.angle_beta   90.00
_cell.angle_gamma   90.00
#
_symmetry.space_group_name_H-M   'P 1'
#
loop_
_entity.id
_entity.type
_entity.pdbx_description
1 polymer ?
#
loop_
_entity_poly.entity_id
_entity_poly.type
_entity_poly.pdbx_seq_one_letter_code
_entity_poly.pdbx_strand_id
1 'polypeptide(L)'
;MTEFMNSFFHHLRHFTIPGAYPLDKSRMSIWWWQQGLSQPVIQLTLLVSAAGHQTAMNVLHNTSSWHSQQSIKEYIRLQGTTLQVLNGLLQNPATAQSTVLIVASLRAVEAIEGNVQAAVAHTKGLDILIRLSGGLEVLEHMVLSKIYHGDVIRAALTNTTPALPLSSIWRNNVLQETKVFHSSCDLTMQLDEKFKETASCLSLLGTSFFSAPWYPGLEDSMKRLLHMCQRAIQYYEVACLQPSIVMRTDNDLFLLVEHQLMSVRYAPSASASCTVSSLLNEPLRMTLFIYLNMRVWNFQVFPVMQSMVNSLRQTLLSTIPIPTMTKIKQMAPDVLFWILFIGTLASRSHEGHSWFVAQLVELTSFLGIHDWKVAREILGGFFYTDQSDQAAIEELWGQVIQLE
;
A
#
# COMPACT_ATOMS: atom_id res chain seq x y z
N MET A 1 -16.07 -1.29 -30.90
CA MET A 1 -15.42 -1.51 -29.59
C MET A 1 -15.11 -3.00 -29.51
N THR A 2 -13.86 -3.41 -29.24
CA THR A 2 -13.49 -4.83 -29.20
C THR A 2 -14.03 -5.50 -27.93
N GLU A 3 -14.13 -6.82 -27.92
CA GLU A 3 -14.56 -7.60 -26.73
C GLU A 3 -13.71 -7.28 -25.49
N PHE A 4 -12.38 -7.16 -25.66
CA PHE A 4 -11.46 -6.75 -24.59
C PHE A 4 -11.72 -5.33 -24.09
N MET A 5 -12.03 -4.38 -24.97
CA MET A 5 -12.37 -3.02 -24.53
C MET A 5 -13.63 -3.02 -23.67
N ASN A 6 -14.67 -3.77 -24.04
CA ASN A 6 -15.87 -3.93 -23.22
C ASN A 6 -15.54 -4.57 -21.86
N SER A 7 -14.67 -5.58 -21.85
CA SER A 7 -14.16 -6.20 -20.63
C SER A 7 -13.45 -5.20 -19.73
N PHE A 8 -12.56 -4.35 -20.27
CA PHE A 8 -11.86 -3.32 -19.49
C PHE A 8 -12.79 -2.25 -18.93
N PHE A 9 -13.83 -1.84 -19.67
CA PHE A 9 -14.84 -0.92 -19.15
C PHE A 9 -15.63 -1.52 -17.98
N HIS A 10 -16.02 -2.79 -18.11
CA HIS A 10 -16.68 -3.52 -17.03
C HIS A 10 -15.74 -3.66 -15.83
N HIS A 11 -14.47 -4.04 -16.07
CA HIS A 11 -13.46 -4.20 -15.02
C HIS A 11 -13.16 -2.89 -14.30
N LEU A 12 -13.06 -1.78 -15.05
CA LEU A 12 -12.85 -0.44 -14.53
C LEU A 12 -13.96 -0.06 -13.53
N ARG A 13 -15.21 -0.30 -13.91
CA ARG A 13 -16.39 0.06 -13.13
C ARG A 13 -16.52 -0.75 -11.85
N HIS A 14 -16.29 -2.05 -11.93
CA HIS A 14 -16.63 -2.97 -10.84
C HIS A 14 -15.46 -3.31 -9.92
N PHE A 15 -14.22 -3.22 -10.42
CA PHE A 15 -13.05 -3.68 -9.67
C PHE A 15 -11.99 -2.59 -9.53
N THR A 16 -11.61 -1.90 -10.60
CA THR A 16 -10.46 -0.98 -10.54
C THR A 16 -10.73 0.28 -9.75
N ILE A 17 -11.76 1.08 -10.07
CA ILE A 17 -12.01 2.32 -9.33
C ILE A 17 -12.45 2.04 -7.88
N PRO A 18 -13.38 1.10 -7.62
CA PRO A 18 -13.75 0.75 -6.24
C PRO A 18 -12.60 0.13 -5.44
N GLY A 19 -11.67 -0.56 -6.08
CA GLY A 19 -10.49 -1.15 -5.43
C GLY A 19 -9.36 -0.15 -5.21
N ALA A 20 -9.27 0.92 -6.00
CA ALA A 20 -8.21 1.92 -5.94
C ALA A 20 -8.34 2.92 -4.78
N TYR A 21 -9.45 2.89 -4.02
CA TYR A 21 -9.69 3.79 -2.90
C TYR A 21 -10.13 3.02 -1.65
N PRO A 22 -9.44 3.22 -0.52
CA PRO A 22 -9.78 2.56 0.74
C PRO A 22 -11.20 2.86 1.20
N LEU A 23 -11.60 4.12 1.15
CA LEU A 23 -12.85 4.66 1.69
C LEU A 23 -13.64 5.43 0.62
N ASP A 24 -14.95 5.57 0.82
CA ASP A 24 -15.86 6.35 -0.03
C ASP A 24 -15.73 6.05 -1.54
N LYS A 25 -15.74 4.75 -1.86
CA LYS A 25 -15.59 4.21 -3.21
C LYS A 25 -16.59 4.78 -4.20
N SER A 26 -17.82 5.06 -3.75
CA SER A 26 -18.90 5.60 -4.57
C SER A 26 -18.63 7.02 -5.04
N ARG A 27 -18.24 7.94 -4.13
CA ARG A 27 -17.90 9.32 -4.53
C ARG A 27 -16.68 9.34 -5.44
N MET A 28 -15.66 8.53 -5.13
CA MET A 28 -14.46 8.44 -5.95
C MET A 28 -14.76 7.90 -7.35
N SER A 29 -15.66 6.92 -7.46
CA SER A 29 -16.15 6.44 -8.75
C SER A 29 -16.82 7.55 -9.56
N ILE A 30 -17.75 8.31 -8.95
CA ILE A 30 -18.43 9.42 -9.63
C ILE A 30 -17.43 10.47 -10.11
N TRP A 31 -16.47 10.85 -9.27
CA TRP A 31 -15.45 11.84 -9.62
C TRP A 31 -14.63 11.39 -10.84
N TRP A 32 -14.12 10.15 -10.85
CA TRP A 32 -13.33 9.64 -11.98
C TRP A 32 -14.14 9.55 -13.27
N TRP A 33 -15.42 9.16 -13.20
CA TRP A 33 -16.30 9.16 -14.37
C TRP A 33 -16.51 10.56 -14.94
N GLN A 34 -16.70 11.56 -14.09
CA GLN A 34 -16.82 12.96 -14.53
C GLN A 34 -15.54 13.47 -15.21
N GLN A 35 -14.36 13.10 -14.67
CA GLN A 35 -13.07 13.43 -15.30
C GLN A 35 -12.90 12.75 -16.67
N GLY A 36 -13.24 11.45 -16.76
CA GLY A 36 -13.18 10.68 -18.00
C GLY A 36 -14.11 11.23 -19.10
N LEU A 37 -15.31 11.67 -18.74
CA LEU A 37 -16.27 12.30 -19.67
C LEU A 37 -15.80 13.67 -20.16
N SER A 38 -15.05 14.39 -19.31
CA SER A 38 -14.57 15.74 -19.61
C SER A 38 -13.31 15.73 -20.49
N GLN A 39 -12.47 14.69 -20.39
CA GLN A 39 -11.22 14.57 -21.14
C GLN A 39 -11.00 13.11 -21.59
N PRO A 40 -11.11 12.80 -22.90
CA PRO A 40 -10.98 11.44 -23.42
C PRO A 40 -9.69 10.72 -23.03
N VAL A 41 -8.57 11.43 -22.87
CA VAL A 41 -7.30 10.83 -22.46
C VAL A 41 -7.31 10.36 -21.00
N ILE A 42 -8.10 11.00 -20.13
CA ILE A 42 -8.32 10.50 -18.76
C ILE A 42 -9.04 9.16 -18.83
N GLN A 43 -10.09 9.03 -19.66
CA GLN A 43 -10.80 7.76 -19.84
C GLN A 43 -9.87 6.65 -20.35
N LEU A 44 -9.01 6.95 -21.33
CA LEU A 44 -8.01 6.00 -21.82
C LEU A 44 -7.03 5.59 -20.71
N THR A 45 -6.55 6.55 -19.91
CA THR A 45 -5.66 6.28 -18.77
C THR A 45 -6.31 5.37 -17.73
N LEU A 46 -7.59 5.59 -17.43
CA LEU A 46 -8.37 4.73 -16.53
C LEU A 46 -8.50 3.31 -17.10
N LEU A 47 -8.75 3.17 -18.40
CA LEU A 47 -8.79 1.84 -19.04
C LEU A 47 -7.44 1.14 -19.04
N VAL A 48 -6.31 1.86 -19.17
CA VAL A 48 -4.97 1.29 -19.01
C VAL A 48 -4.82 0.70 -17.61
N SER A 49 -5.24 1.43 -16.57
CA SER A 49 -5.24 0.93 -15.18
C SER A 49 -6.12 -0.30 -15.01
N ALA A 50 -7.28 -0.36 -15.66
CA ALA A 50 -8.16 -1.52 -15.61
C ALA A 50 -7.57 -2.75 -16.32
N ALA A 51 -6.97 -2.55 -17.49
CA ALA A 51 -6.30 -3.60 -18.24
C ALA A 51 -5.07 -4.16 -17.50
N GLY A 52 -4.30 -3.30 -16.82
CA GLY A 52 -3.21 -3.70 -15.92
C GLY A 52 -3.71 -4.56 -14.76
N HIS A 53 -4.71 -4.07 -14.02
CA HIS A 53 -5.32 -4.81 -12.92
C HIS A 53 -5.90 -6.18 -13.35
N GLN A 54 -6.59 -6.24 -14.48
CA GLN A 54 -7.11 -7.51 -15.00
C GLN A 54 -5.98 -8.48 -15.38
N THR A 55 -4.88 -7.96 -15.93
CA THR A 55 -3.70 -8.78 -16.26
C THR A 55 -3.04 -9.34 -14.99
N ALA A 56 -2.90 -8.52 -13.94
CA ALA A 56 -2.39 -8.96 -12.64
C ALA A 56 -3.28 -10.07 -12.01
N MET A 57 -4.61 -9.90 -12.04
CA MET A 57 -5.57 -10.90 -11.59
C MET A 57 -5.47 -12.21 -12.38
N ASN A 58 -5.33 -12.12 -13.70
CA ASN A 58 -5.21 -13.29 -14.58
C ASN A 58 -3.97 -14.15 -14.26
N VAL A 59 -2.86 -13.51 -13.87
CA VAL A 59 -1.65 -14.18 -13.39
C VAL A 59 -1.92 -14.89 -12.07
N LEU A 60 -2.58 -14.22 -11.11
CA LEU A 60 -2.89 -14.79 -9.81
C LEU A 60 -3.82 -16.01 -9.91
N HIS A 61 -4.80 -15.98 -10.80
CA HIS A 61 -5.75 -17.08 -11.00
C HIS A 61 -5.25 -18.19 -11.93
N ASN A 62 -3.97 -18.19 -12.34
CA ASN A 62 -3.40 -19.17 -13.28
C ASN A 62 -4.26 -19.36 -14.54
N THR A 63 -4.80 -18.25 -15.07
CA THR A 63 -5.66 -18.29 -16.26
C THR A 63 -4.88 -18.78 -17.48
N SER A 64 -5.59 -19.28 -18.51
CA SER A 64 -4.94 -19.91 -19.65
C SER A 64 -3.92 -18.98 -20.32
N SER A 65 -2.78 -19.56 -20.75
CA SER A 65 -1.65 -18.80 -21.29
C SER A 65 -2.03 -17.96 -22.52
N TRP A 66 -2.93 -18.46 -23.37
CA TRP A 66 -3.41 -17.73 -24.55
C TRP A 66 -4.22 -16.48 -24.18
N HIS A 67 -5.20 -16.59 -23.27
CA HIS A 67 -6.00 -15.45 -22.83
C HIS A 67 -5.14 -14.40 -22.11
N SER A 68 -4.20 -14.85 -21.28
CA SER A 68 -3.21 -13.97 -20.63
C SER A 68 -2.36 -13.20 -21.64
N GLN A 69 -1.79 -13.89 -22.65
CA GLN A 69 -1.00 -13.25 -23.70
C GLN A 69 -1.81 -12.23 -24.50
N GLN A 70 -3.08 -12.52 -24.79
CA GLN A 70 -3.94 -11.60 -25.54
C GLN A 70 -4.31 -10.37 -24.71
N SER A 71 -4.61 -10.54 -23.42
CA SER A 71 -4.84 -9.43 -22.47
C SER A 71 -3.65 -8.49 -22.42
N ILE A 72 -2.42 -9.03 -22.32
CA ILE A 72 -1.17 -8.25 -22.32
C ILE A 72 -1.01 -7.44 -23.62
N LYS A 73 -1.28 -8.05 -24.78
CA LYS A 73 -1.19 -7.35 -26.07
C LYS A 73 -2.17 -6.17 -26.15
N GLU A 74 -3.41 -6.36 -25.70
CA GLU A 74 -4.41 -5.29 -25.68
C GLU A 74 -4.06 -4.18 -24.69
N TYR A 75 -3.52 -4.53 -23.51
CA TYR A 75 -2.97 -3.56 -22.55
C TYR A 75 -1.89 -2.67 -23.18
N ILE A 76 -0.89 -3.27 -23.83
CA ILE A 76 0.21 -2.53 -24.48
C ILE A 76 -0.34 -1.64 -25.62
N ARG A 77 -1.27 -2.15 -26.43
CA ARG A 77 -1.91 -1.38 -27.51
C ARG A 77 -2.65 -0.15 -26.98
N LEU A 78 -3.39 -0.33 -25.88
CA LEU A 78 -4.15 0.74 -25.23
C LEU A 78 -3.22 1.79 -24.61
N GLN A 79 -2.13 1.37 -23.97
CA GLN A 79 -1.10 2.26 -23.45
C GLN A 79 -0.46 3.10 -24.58
N GLY A 80 -0.08 2.48 -25.69
CA GLY A 80 0.46 3.17 -26.86
C GLY A 80 -0.51 4.20 -27.45
N THR A 81 -1.80 3.85 -27.54
CA THR A 81 -2.86 4.77 -28.00
C THR A 81 -3.00 5.96 -27.04
N THR A 82 -2.98 5.70 -25.72
CA THR A 82 -3.08 6.75 -24.70
C THR A 82 -1.95 7.77 -24.82
N LEU A 83 -0.70 7.31 -25.01
CA LEU A 83 0.46 8.18 -25.20
C LEU A 83 0.41 9.00 -26.49
N GLN A 84 -0.07 8.40 -27.59
CA GLN A 84 -0.25 9.12 -28.85
C GLN A 84 -1.24 10.29 -28.72
N VAL A 85 -2.39 10.05 -28.08
CA VAL A 85 -3.40 11.12 -27.89
C VAL A 85 -2.91 12.17 -26.89
N LEU A 86 -2.22 11.76 -25.82
CA LEU A 86 -1.60 12.69 -24.85
C LEU A 86 -0.60 13.65 -25.52
N ASN A 87 0.23 13.15 -26.44
CA ASN A 87 1.18 14.00 -27.16
C ASN A 87 0.48 15.08 -28.01
N GLY A 88 -0.70 14.78 -28.54
CA GLY A 88 -1.55 15.77 -29.19
C GLY A 88 -2.09 16.83 -28.23
N LEU A 89 -2.52 16.42 -27.03
CA LEU A 89 -3.00 17.35 -26.00
C LEU A 89 -1.92 18.31 -25.50
N LEU A 90 -0.65 17.87 -25.41
CA LEU A 90 0.47 18.69 -24.94
C LEU A 90 0.70 19.95 -25.80
N GLN A 91 0.15 20.01 -27.02
CA GLN A 91 0.22 21.18 -27.89
C GLN A 91 -0.76 22.30 -27.50
N ASN A 92 -1.70 22.05 -26.58
CA ASN A 92 -2.71 23.01 -26.16
C ASN A 92 -2.49 23.49 -24.71
N PRO A 93 -2.16 24.76 -24.46
CA PRO A 93 -1.99 25.29 -23.11
C PRO A 93 -3.24 25.20 -22.23
N ALA A 94 -4.44 25.21 -22.83
CA ALA A 94 -5.71 25.17 -22.09
C ALA A 94 -5.95 23.85 -21.35
N THR A 95 -5.19 22.79 -21.66
CA THR A 95 -5.37 21.48 -21.03
C THR A 95 -4.39 21.21 -19.89
N ALA A 96 -3.58 22.21 -19.48
CA ALA A 96 -2.47 22.05 -18.54
C ALA A 96 -2.82 21.24 -17.27
N GLN A 97 -3.91 21.58 -16.56
CA GLN A 97 -4.31 20.85 -15.35
C GLN A 97 -4.71 19.40 -15.64
N SER A 98 -5.52 19.17 -16.69
CA SER A 98 -5.90 17.81 -17.09
C SER A 98 -4.68 16.97 -17.51
N THR A 99 -3.69 17.59 -18.16
CA THR A 99 -2.42 16.96 -18.52
C THR A 99 -1.63 16.54 -17.28
N VAL A 100 -1.55 17.40 -16.25
CA VAL A 100 -0.90 17.06 -14.97
C VAL A 100 -1.56 15.82 -14.36
N LEU A 101 -2.90 15.79 -14.28
CA LEU A 101 -3.64 14.65 -13.73
C LEU A 101 -3.40 13.37 -14.55
N ILE A 102 -3.39 13.45 -15.88
CA ILE A 102 -3.12 12.31 -16.78
C ILE A 102 -1.72 11.76 -16.52
N VAL A 103 -0.68 12.61 -16.55
CA VAL A 103 0.71 12.16 -16.38
C VAL A 103 0.97 11.64 -14.97
N ALA A 104 0.38 12.28 -13.95
CA ALA A 104 0.42 11.76 -12.57
C ALA A 104 -0.24 10.37 -12.46
N SER A 105 -1.34 10.16 -13.20
CA SER A 105 -2.05 8.88 -13.24
C SER A 105 -1.25 7.80 -13.95
N LEU A 106 -0.68 8.10 -15.12
CA LEU A 106 0.20 7.18 -15.84
C LEU A 106 1.41 6.79 -14.99
N ARG A 107 2.10 7.76 -14.35
CA ARG A 107 3.21 7.45 -13.44
C ARG A 107 2.80 6.47 -12.34
N ALA A 108 1.64 6.68 -11.72
CA ALA A 108 1.15 5.79 -10.67
C ALA A 108 0.84 4.38 -11.22
N VAL A 109 0.19 4.28 -12.38
CA VAL A 109 -0.08 3.00 -13.03
C VAL A 109 1.22 2.26 -13.34
N GLU A 110 2.18 2.91 -13.99
CA GLU A 110 3.49 2.28 -14.29
C GLU A 110 4.23 1.85 -13.02
N ALA A 111 4.16 2.65 -11.95
CA ALA A 111 4.79 2.30 -10.69
C ALA A 111 4.14 1.08 -10.01
N ILE A 112 2.80 0.99 -10.02
CA ILE A 112 2.03 -0.15 -9.49
C ILE A 112 2.32 -1.42 -10.30
N GLU A 113 2.41 -1.30 -11.63
CA GLU A 113 2.73 -2.39 -12.55
C GLU A 113 4.24 -2.75 -12.56
N GLY A 114 5.07 -2.11 -11.73
CA GLY A 114 6.49 -2.40 -11.61
C GLY A 114 7.35 -1.92 -12.79
N ASN A 115 6.82 -1.08 -13.67
CA ASN A 115 7.54 -0.53 -14.82
C ASN A 115 8.39 0.69 -14.42
N VAL A 116 9.59 0.40 -13.88
CA VAL A 116 10.54 1.42 -13.40
C VAL A 116 10.86 2.46 -14.47
N GLN A 117 11.14 2.02 -15.70
CA GLN A 117 11.58 2.91 -16.77
C GLN A 117 10.50 3.92 -17.16
N ALA A 118 9.26 3.45 -17.36
CA ALA A 118 8.15 4.33 -17.70
C ALA A 118 7.77 5.25 -16.54
N ALA A 119 7.78 4.75 -15.30
CA ALA A 119 7.55 5.57 -14.10
C ALA A 119 8.57 6.72 -13.99
N VAL A 120 9.85 6.45 -14.27
CA VAL A 120 10.92 7.48 -14.31
C VAL A 120 10.67 8.49 -15.42
N ALA A 121 10.28 8.03 -16.63
CA ALA A 121 9.98 8.91 -17.76
C ALA A 121 8.81 9.85 -17.44
N HIS A 122 7.70 9.32 -16.90
CA HIS A 122 6.55 10.12 -16.49
C HIS A 122 6.87 11.06 -15.33
N THR A 123 7.75 10.69 -14.41
CA THR A 123 8.20 11.62 -13.35
C THR A 123 8.86 12.86 -13.97
N LYS A 124 9.81 12.68 -14.90
CA LYS A 124 10.49 13.80 -15.55
C LYS A 124 9.50 14.74 -16.26
N GLY A 125 8.52 14.17 -16.97
CA GLY A 125 7.45 14.94 -17.62
C GLY A 125 6.57 15.69 -16.61
N LEU A 126 6.18 15.02 -15.53
CA LEU A 126 5.35 15.60 -14.48
C LEU A 126 6.06 16.76 -13.75
N ASP A 127 7.35 16.64 -13.47
CA ASP A 127 8.13 17.71 -12.83
C ASP A 127 8.19 18.99 -13.69
N ILE A 128 8.20 18.83 -15.02
CA ILE A 128 8.09 19.97 -15.95
C ILE A 128 6.68 20.57 -15.87
N LEU A 129 5.64 19.73 -15.94
CA LEU A 129 4.25 20.19 -15.93
C LEU A 129 3.86 20.89 -14.61
N ILE A 130 4.32 20.40 -13.46
CA ILE A 130 4.12 21.03 -12.16
C ILE A 130 4.77 22.42 -12.14
N ARG A 131 6.01 22.54 -12.62
CA ARG A 131 6.70 23.84 -12.70
C ARG A 131 5.98 24.82 -13.63
N LEU A 132 5.56 24.37 -14.81
CA LEU A 132 4.80 25.18 -15.76
C LEU A 132 3.44 25.61 -15.21
N SER A 133 2.84 24.81 -14.32
CA SER A 133 1.58 25.13 -13.67
C SER A 133 1.72 26.16 -12.54
N GLY A 134 2.95 26.52 -12.13
CA GLY A 134 3.22 27.44 -11.01
C GLY A 134 3.58 26.76 -9.69
N GLY A 135 3.85 25.45 -9.70
CA GLY A 135 4.23 24.67 -8.50
C GLY A 135 3.09 23.83 -7.94
N LEU A 136 3.33 23.18 -6.80
CA LEU A 136 2.36 22.27 -6.17
C LEU A 136 1.19 23.02 -5.51
N GLU A 137 1.46 24.18 -4.88
CA GLU A 137 0.47 24.89 -4.06
C GLU A 137 -0.72 25.47 -4.85
N VAL A 138 -0.63 25.53 -6.18
CA VAL A 138 -1.69 26.04 -7.07
C VAL A 138 -2.52 24.92 -7.71
N LEU A 139 -2.15 23.65 -7.48
CA LEU A 139 -2.86 22.50 -8.02
C LEU A 139 -4.04 22.11 -7.12
N GLU A 140 -5.09 21.60 -7.74
CA GLU A 140 -6.27 21.13 -7.01
C GLU A 140 -5.95 19.93 -6.12
N HIS A 141 -6.71 19.80 -5.02
CA HIS A 141 -6.50 18.77 -3.99
C HIS A 141 -6.40 17.36 -4.57
N MET A 142 -7.34 16.96 -5.44
CA MET A 142 -7.35 15.62 -6.03
C MET A 142 -6.18 15.37 -6.99
N VAL A 143 -5.70 16.41 -7.68
CA VAL A 143 -4.51 16.32 -8.53
C VAL A 143 -3.28 16.09 -7.66
N LEU A 144 -3.16 16.83 -6.55
CA LEU A 144 -2.10 16.64 -5.56
C LEU A 144 -2.13 15.24 -4.95
N SER A 145 -3.30 14.74 -4.53
CA SER A 145 -3.45 13.37 -4.04
C SER A 145 -2.91 12.34 -5.03
N LYS A 146 -3.19 12.49 -6.32
CA LYS A 146 -2.67 11.57 -7.35
C LYS A 146 -1.15 11.74 -7.56
N ILE A 147 -0.65 12.97 -7.49
CA ILE A 147 0.79 13.27 -7.54
C ILE A 147 1.52 12.65 -6.33
N TYR A 148 0.98 12.71 -5.12
CA TYR A 148 1.66 12.13 -3.98
C TYR A 148 1.59 10.60 -3.99
N HIS A 149 0.44 10.03 -4.35
CA HIS A 149 0.31 8.57 -4.44
C HIS A 149 1.29 7.96 -5.43
N GLY A 150 1.37 8.51 -6.65
CA GLY A 150 2.34 8.01 -7.62
C GLY A 150 3.81 8.23 -7.22
N ASP A 151 4.13 9.26 -6.42
CA ASP A 151 5.51 9.48 -5.94
C ASP A 151 5.88 8.49 -4.82
N VAL A 152 4.96 8.23 -3.89
CA VAL A 152 5.12 7.24 -2.82
C VAL A 152 5.29 5.83 -3.38
N ILE A 153 4.44 5.40 -4.31
CA ILE A 153 4.54 4.05 -4.90
C ILE A 153 5.79 3.91 -5.76
N ARG A 154 6.17 4.96 -6.51
CA ARG A 154 7.45 4.97 -7.23
C ARG A 154 8.63 4.83 -6.27
N ALA A 155 8.61 5.58 -5.16
CA ALA A 155 9.65 5.52 -4.15
C ALA A 155 9.77 4.11 -3.54
N ALA A 156 8.64 3.43 -3.31
CA ALA A 156 8.63 2.02 -2.90
C ALA A 156 9.21 1.10 -3.98
N LEU A 157 8.81 1.27 -5.25
CA LEU A 157 9.30 0.50 -6.38
C LEU A 157 10.83 0.60 -6.55
N THR A 158 11.39 1.80 -6.36
CA THR A 158 12.83 2.06 -6.53
C THR A 158 13.62 1.99 -5.23
N ASN A 159 12.98 1.64 -4.11
CA ASN A 159 13.55 1.67 -2.76
C ASN A 159 14.22 3.02 -2.40
N THR A 160 13.62 4.14 -2.80
CA THR A 160 14.06 5.51 -2.50
C THR A 160 13.05 6.23 -1.61
N THR A 161 13.32 7.46 -1.21
CA THR A 161 12.33 8.33 -0.58
C THR A 161 11.45 9.01 -1.64
N PRO A 162 10.22 9.47 -1.28
CA PRO A 162 9.45 10.37 -2.13
C PRO A 162 10.28 11.61 -2.45
N ALA A 163 10.20 12.09 -3.70
CA ALA A 163 11.01 13.20 -4.18
C ALA A 163 10.29 14.55 -4.03
N LEU A 164 8.96 14.54 -3.98
CA LEU A 164 8.16 15.76 -3.93
C LEU A 164 7.86 16.13 -2.47
N PRO A 165 8.07 17.41 -2.08
CA PRO A 165 7.60 17.88 -0.79
C PRO A 165 6.06 17.92 -0.77
N LEU A 166 5.47 17.61 0.39
CA LEU A 166 4.03 17.77 0.58
C LEU A 166 3.66 19.25 0.60
N SER A 167 2.63 19.61 -0.16
CA SER A 167 1.99 20.93 -0.13
C SER A 167 1.46 21.16 1.27
N SER A 168 1.77 22.35 1.79
CA SER A 168 1.32 22.77 3.11
C SER A 168 -0.22 22.86 3.17
N ILE A 169 -0.84 23.39 2.11
CA ILE A 169 -2.29 23.50 1.96
C ILE A 169 -2.93 22.10 1.95
N TRP A 170 -2.44 21.20 1.09
CA TRP A 170 -2.97 19.84 1.00
C TRP A 170 -2.85 19.11 2.34
N ARG A 171 -1.67 19.16 2.98
CA ARG A 171 -1.44 18.54 4.28
C ARG A 171 -2.39 19.07 5.35
N ASN A 172 -2.59 20.38 5.39
CA ASN A 172 -3.48 21.01 6.36
C ASN A 172 -4.94 20.62 6.12
N ASN A 173 -5.39 20.55 4.87
CA ASN A 173 -6.75 20.09 4.53
C ASN A 173 -6.99 18.66 5.05
N VAL A 174 -6.04 17.75 4.80
CA VAL A 174 -6.13 16.37 5.29
C VAL A 174 -6.22 16.34 6.82
N LEU A 175 -5.34 17.07 7.52
CA LEU A 175 -5.29 17.04 8.98
C LEU A 175 -6.51 17.70 9.65
N GLN A 176 -7.01 18.80 9.10
CA GLN A 176 -8.15 19.56 9.66
C GLN A 176 -9.48 18.82 9.53
N GLU A 177 -9.71 18.12 8.41
CA GLU A 177 -10.95 17.36 8.20
C GLU A 177 -10.96 16.04 9.00
N THR A 178 -9.78 15.50 9.33
CA THR A 178 -9.68 14.22 10.03
C THR A 178 -9.91 14.39 11.53
N LYS A 179 -11.16 14.23 11.99
CA LYS A 179 -11.54 14.21 13.43
C LYS A 179 -10.72 13.21 14.27
N VAL A 180 -10.19 12.17 13.64
CA VAL A 180 -9.38 11.07 14.21
C VAL A 180 -8.14 11.55 14.96
N PHE A 181 -7.53 12.67 14.54
CA PHE A 181 -6.31 13.17 15.20
C PHE A 181 -6.56 14.24 16.26
N HIS A 182 -7.78 14.78 16.32
CA HIS A 182 -8.10 15.94 17.15
C HIS A 182 -8.94 15.60 18.39
N SER A 183 -9.69 14.50 18.39
CA SER A 183 -10.46 14.10 19.57
C SER A 183 -9.75 12.98 20.32
N SER A 184 -9.61 13.12 21.64
CA SER A 184 -9.28 12.03 22.58
C SER A 184 -10.36 10.94 22.64
N CYS A 185 -11.27 10.91 21.66
CA CYS A 185 -12.41 10.03 21.63
C CYS A 185 -11.97 8.68 21.08
N ASP A 186 -12.19 7.64 21.87
CA ASP A 186 -11.95 6.28 21.44
C ASP A 186 -12.97 5.92 20.35
N LEU A 187 -12.53 5.91 19.09
CA LEU A 187 -13.36 5.59 17.94
C LEU A 187 -14.01 4.21 18.06
N THR A 188 -13.38 3.29 18.79
CA THR A 188 -13.92 1.93 19.00
C THR A 188 -15.11 1.94 19.95
N MET A 189 -15.19 2.90 20.88
CA MET A 189 -16.30 3.06 21.82
C MET A 189 -17.57 3.63 21.18
N GLN A 190 -17.47 4.22 19.98
CA GLN A 190 -18.61 4.78 19.25
C GLN A 190 -19.27 3.78 18.29
N LEU A 191 -18.67 2.60 18.12
CA LEU A 191 -19.25 1.55 17.29
C LEU A 191 -20.58 1.08 17.86
N ASP A 192 -21.55 0.81 16.98
CA ASP A 192 -22.81 0.16 17.33
C ASP A 192 -22.54 -1.11 18.17
N GLU A 193 -23.41 -1.43 19.15
CA GLU A 193 -23.28 -2.64 19.99
C GLU A 193 -23.11 -3.93 19.18
N LYS A 194 -23.65 -4.00 17.95
CA LYS A 194 -23.48 -5.15 17.04
C LYS A 194 -22.02 -5.40 16.63
N PHE A 195 -21.12 -4.43 16.79
CA PHE A 195 -19.70 -4.51 16.45
C PHE A 195 -18.79 -4.55 17.69
N LYS A 196 -19.34 -4.84 18.87
CA LYS A 196 -18.61 -4.83 20.16
C LYS A 196 -17.39 -5.76 20.19
N GLU A 197 -17.49 -6.95 19.60
CA GLU A 197 -16.35 -7.87 19.51
C GLU A 197 -15.22 -7.29 18.66
N THR A 198 -15.56 -6.67 17.52
CA THR A 198 -14.59 -5.98 16.66
C THR A 198 -13.98 -4.78 17.39
N ALA A 199 -14.78 -3.98 18.09
CA ALA A 199 -14.31 -2.88 18.92
C ALA A 199 -13.28 -3.34 19.96
N SER A 200 -13.58 -4.45 20.66
CA SER A 200 -12.66 -5.06 21.62
C SER A 200 -11.35 -5.49 20.95
N CYS A 201 -11.40 -6.14 19.79
CA CYS A 201 -10.20 -6.54 19.05
C CYS A 201 -9.37 -5.32 18.61
N LEU A 202 -10.02 -4.28 18.09
CA LEU A 202 -9.36 -3.05 17.66
C LEU A 202 -8.72 -2.26 18.81
N SER A 203 -9.28 -2.35 20.02
CA SER A 203 -8.68 -1.73 21.21
C SER A 203 -7.34 -2.36 21.62
N LEU A 204 -7.14 -3.64 21.27
CA LEU A 204 -5.90 -4.37 21.54
C LEU A 204 -4.84 -4.22 20.44
N LEU A 205 -5.21 -3.63 19.30
CA LEU A 205 -4.34 -3.50 18.13
C LEU A 205 -3.04 -2.76 18.48
N GLY A 206 -1.91 -3.43 18.30
CA GLY A 206 -0.57 -2.89 18.56
C GLY A 206 -0.13 -2.87 20.03
N THR A 207 -0.94 -3.34 20.97
CA THR A 207 -0.57 -3.39 22.40
C THR A 207 0.74 -4.16 22.62
N SER A 208 0.98 -5.25 21.88
CA SER A 208 2.22 -6.02 21.94
C SER A 208 3.44 -5.20 21.52
N PHE A 209 3.30 -4.25 20.59
CA PHE A 209 4.41 -3.33 20.27
C PHE A 209 4.77 -2.49 21.49
N PHE A 210 3.79 -1.89 22.15
CA PHE A 210 4.02 -0.90 23.20
C PHE A 210 4.44 -1.54 24.54
N SER A 211 4.06 -2.78 24.79
CA SER A 211 4.48 -3.54 25.97
C SER A 211 5.83 -4.24 25.79
N ALA A 212 6.37 -4.30 24.58
CA ALA A 212 7.57 -5.08 24.31
C ALA A 212 8.83 -4.50 24.97
N PRO A 213 9.74 -5.32 25.51
CA PRO A 213 10.98 -4.86 26.15
C PRO A 213 11.90 -4.05 25.22
N TRP A 214 11.81 -4.28 23.91
CA TRP A 214 12.60 -3.59 22.90
C TRP A 214 12.00 -2.25 22.44
N TYR A 215 10.75 -1.95 22.76
CA TYR A 215 10.06 -0.73 22.34
C TYR A 215 10.72 0.57 22.83
N PRO A 216 11.15 0.69 24.10
CA PRO A 216 11.79 1.91 24.60
C PRO A 216 13.05 2.29 23.81
N GLY A 217 13.78 1.29 23.28
CA GLY A 217 15.01 1.48 22.51
C GLY A 217 14.80 1.81 21.03
N LEU A 218 13.56 1.83 20.52
CA LEU A 218 13.29 2.27 19.15
C LEU A 218 13.56 3.77 18.99
N GLU A 219 13.85 4.18 17.75
CA GLU A 219 13.93 5.60 17.43
C GLU A 219 12.57 6.29 17.59
N ASP A 220 12.58 7.56 18.00
CA ASP A 220 11.33 8.30 18.26
C ASP A 220 10.49 8.47 16.99
N SER A 221 11.13 8.56 15.83
CA SER A 221 10.46 8.50 14.53
C SER A 221 9.69 7.20 14.35
N MET A 222 10.26 6.06 14.73
CA MET A 222 9.59 4.75 14.61
C MET A 222 8.42 4.64 15.57
N LYS A 223 8.58 5.09 16.82
CA LYS A 223 7.49 5.13 17.81
C LYS A 223 6.31 5.98 17.30
N ARG A 224 6.58 7.14 16.70
CA ARG A 224 5.55 7.98 16.06
C ARG A 224 4.86 7.25 14.91
N LEU A 225 5.62 6.60 14.04
CA LEU A 225 5.07 5.84 12.91
C LEU A 225 4.16 4.69 13.37
N LEU A 226 4.53 3.97 14.44
CA LEU A 226 3.69 2.92 15.03
C LEU A 226 2.35 3.48 15.50
N HIS A 227 2.34 4.56 16.29
CA HIS A 227 1.09 5.19 16.73
C HIS A 227 0.24 5.74 15.57
N MET A 228 0.88 6.30 14.54
CA MET A 228 0.17 6.78 13.35
C MET A 228 -0.49 5.64 12.57
N CYS A 229 0.22 4.52 12.39
CA CYS A 229 -0.32 3.34 11.73
C CYS A 229 -1.45 2.72 12.56
N GLN A 230 -1.30 2.61 13.88
CA GLN A 230 -2.36 2.12 14.78
C GLN A 230 -3.66 2.89 14.56
N ARG A 231 -3.59 4.23 14.62
CA ARG A 231 -4.75 5.10 14.44
C ARG A 231 -5.34 4.99 13.03
N ALA A 232 -4.50 4.92 12.01
CA ALA A 232 -4.95 4.77 10.63
C ALA A 232 -5.67 3.43 10.39
N ILE A 233 -5.14 2.32 10.92
CA ILE A 233 -5.75 0.99 10.82
C ILE A 233 -7.06 0.95 11.59
N GLN A 234 -7.08 1.40 12.85
CA GLN A 234 -8.32 1.49 13.64
C GLN A 234 -9.38 2.31 12.90
N TYR A 235 -8.99 3.47 12.35
CA TYR A 235 -9.90 4.29 11.58
C TYR A 235 -10.44 3.58 10.34
N TYR A 236 -9.56 2.93 9.57
CA TYR A 236 -9.96 2.16 8.39
C TYR A 236 -11.01 1.10 8.72
N GLU A 237 -10.79 0.32 9.78
CA GLU A 237 -11.69 -0.76 10.17
C GLU A 237 -13.04 -0.21 10.65
N VAL A 238 -13.04 0.84 11.48
CA VAL A 238 -14.27 1.51 11.92
C VAL A 238 -15.02 2.13 10.73
N ALA A 239 -14.31 2.79 9.82
CA ALA A 239 -14.90 3.42 8.64
C ALA A 239 -15.48 2.40 7.64
N CYS A 240 -14.90 1.21 7.54
CA CYS A 240 -15.46 0.10 6.76
C CYS A 240 -16.79 -0.39 7.35
N LEU A 241 -16.92 -0.43 8.68
CA LEU A 241 -18.15 -0.83 9.36
C LEU A 241 -19.21 0.28 9.44
N GLN A 242 -18.77 1.53 9.53
CA GLN A 242 -19.62 2.71 9.64
C GLN A 242 -19.19 3.79 8.63
N PRO A 243 -19.55 3.64 7.35
CA PRO A 243 -19.15 4.58 6.30
C PRO A 243 -19.61 6.03 6.50
N SER A 244 -20.58 6.28 7.39
CA SER A 244 -21.09 7.62 7.70
C SER A 244 -20.07 8.55 8.36
N ILE A 245 -18.99 8.00 8.93
CA ILE A 245 -17.93 8.82 9.55
C ILE A 245 -16.92 9.35 8.53
N VAL A 246 -16.93 8.80 7.31
CA VAL A 246 -15.92 9.10 6.28
C VAL A 246 -16.11 10.51 5.73
N MET A 247 -15.03 11.26 5.78
CA MET A 247 -14.88 12.62 5.26
C MET A 247 -14.19 12.62 3.89
N ARG A 248 -14.18 13.78 3.22
CA ARG A 248 -13.79 13.88 1.81
C ARG A 248 -12.30 13.59 1.59
N THR A 249 -11.44 13.96 2.52
CA THR A 249 -9.98 13.79 2.41
C THR A 249 -9.46 12.54 3.10
N ASP A 250 -10.31 11.64 3.61
CA ASP A 250 -9.82 10.54 4.45
C ASP A 250 -8.99 9.50 3.70
N ASN A 251 -9.20 9.33 2.40
CA ASN A 251 -8.30 8.52 1.58
C ASN A 251 -6.86 9.06 1.60
N ASP A 252 -6.71 10.38 1.71
CA ASP A 252 -5.42 11.05 1.74
C ASP A 252 -4.72 10.93 3.09
N LEU A 253 -5.44 10.54 4.15
CA LEU A 253 -4.82 10.21 5.43
C LEU A 253 -3.84 9.05 5.27
N PHE A 254 -4.27 7.98 4.60
CA PHE A 254 -3.42 6.81 4.36
C PHE A 254 -2.21 7.20 3.52
N LEU A 255 -2.41 8.03 2.51
CA LEU A 255 -1.33 8.56 1.68
C LEU A 255 -0.34 9.42 2.49
N LEU A 256 -0.83 10.23 3.43
CA LEU A 256 0.03 11.01 4.32
C LEU A 256 0.88 10.10 5.23
N VAL A 257 0.28 9.04 5.79
CA VAL A 257 0.99 8.05 6.62
C VAL A 257 2.04 7.31 5.80
N GLU A 258 1.67 6.85 4.60
CA GLU A 258 2.56 6.18 3.66
C GLU A 258 3.72 7.06 3.20
N HIS A 259 3.46 8.34 2.93
CA HIS A 259 4.50 9.30 2.63
C HIS A 259 5.49 9.42 3.79
N GLN A 260 5.02 9.44 5.04
CA GLN A 260 5.91 9.52 6.20
C GLN A 260 6.73 8.24 6.41
N LEU A 261 6.13 7.06 6.24
CA LEU A 261 6.86 5.77 6.19
C LEU A 261 7.91 5.77 5.05
N MET A 262 7.52 6.34 3.90
CA MET A 262 8.28 6.82 2.74
C MET A 262 9.56 7.58 3.08
N SER A 263 9.40 8.68 3.78
CA SER A 263 10.45 9.68 3.98
C SER A 263 11.47 9.29 5.04
N VAL A 264 11.10 8.42 5.97
CA VAL A 264 12.02 7.92 7.01
C VAL A 264 12.82 6.72 6.48
N ARG A 265 14.11 6.67 6.82
CA ARG A 265 15.01 5.55 6.55
C ARG A 265 15.92 5.31 7.74
N TYR A 266 16.12 4.05 8.09
CA TYR A 266 17.04 3.65 9.14
C TYR A 266 18.22 2.94 8.48
N ALA A 267 19.34 3.65 8.35
CA ALA A 267 20.54 3.07 7.76
C ALA A 267 21.28 2.23 8.81
N PRO A 268 21.83 1.06 8.43
CA PRO A 268 22.72 0.31 9.31
C PRO A 268 23.96 1.16 9.60
N SER A 269 24.13 1.60 10.84
CA SER A 269 25.36 2.28 11.27
C SER A 269 26.34 1.26 11.83
N ALA A 270 27.51 1.14 11.20
CA ALA A 270 28.58 0.25 11.65
C ALA A 270 29.19 0.66 13.00
N SER A 271 28.95 1.90 13.46
CA SER A 271 29.52 2.46 14.69
C SER A 271 28.52 2.51 15.87
N ALA A 272 27.24 2.19 15.65
CA ALA A 272 26.23 2.22 16.69
C ALA A 272 26.22 0.91 17.49
N SER A 273 25.93 0.98 18.81
CA SER A 273 25.66 -0.23 19.59
C SER A 273 24.43 -0.93 18.99
N CYS A 274 24.64 -2.09 18.39
CA CYS A 274 23.57 -2.78 17.66
C CYS A 274 22.65 -3.52 18.65
N THR A 275 21.63 -2.80 19.13
CA THR A 275 20.55 -3.36 19.95
C THR A 275 19.49 -3.98 19.04
N VAL A 276 18.70 -4.93 19.57
CA VAL A 276 17.54 -5.47 18.82
C VAL A 276 16.59 -4.35 18.38
N SER A 277 16.41 -3.31 19.19
CA SER A 277 15.58 -2.15 18.87
C SER A 277 16.10 -1.40 17.64
N SER A 278 17.41 -1.18 17.53
CA SER A 278 18.02 -0.54 16.36
C SER A 278 17.84 -1.37 15.09
N LEU A 279 17.94 -2.70 15.20
CA LEU A 279 17.73 -3.64 14.09
C LEU A 279 16.27 -3.72 13.65
N LEU A 280 15.32 -3.44 14.54
CA LEU A 280 13.89 -3.52 14.25
C LEU A 280 13.35 -2.31 13.49
N ASN A 281 14.00 -1.14 13.57
CA ASN A 281 13.46 0.09 12.98
C ASN A 281 13.15 -0.06 11.47
N GLU A 282 14.11 -0.55 10.67
CA GLU A 282 13.91 -0.69 9.22
C GLU A 282 12.93 -1.82 8.84
N PRO A 283 13.06 -3.06 9.36
CA PRO A 283 12.07 -4.10 9.11
C PRO A 283 10.64 -3.69 9.51
N LEU A 284 10.46 -3.07 10.68
CA LEU A 284 9.14 -2.59 11.11
C LEU A 284 8.59 -1.56 10.14
N ARG A 285 9.37 -0.54 9.77
CA ARG A 285 8.95 0.49 8.82
C ARG A 285 8.49 -0.10 7.49
N MET A 286 9.23 -1.07 6.96
CA MET A 286 8.91 -1.75 5.70
C MET A 286 7.66 -2.62 5.82
N THR A 287 7.55 -3.41 6.90
CA THR A 287 6.38 -4.25 7.13
C THR A 287 5.12 -3.42 7.34
N LEU A 288 5.18 -2.28 8.02
CA LEU A 288 4.05 -1.35 8.15
C LEU A 288 3.59 -0.84 6.79
N PHE A 289 4.52 -0.45 5.92
CA PHE A 289 4.20 0.03 4.59
C PHE A 289 3.58 -1.06 3.71
N ILE A 290 4.16 -2.27 3.74
CA ILE A 290 3.64 -3.46 3.05
C ILE A 290 2.24 -3.78 3.57
N TYR A 291 2.04 -3.79 4.89
CA TYR A 291 0.76 -4.09 5.50
C TYR A 291 -0.32 -3.09 5.09
N LEU A 292 -0.05 -1.78 5.11
CA LEU A 292 -1.01 -0.78 4.64
C LEU A 292 -1.33 -0.95 3.15
N ASN A 293 -0.32 -1.17 2.30
CA ASN A 293 -0.55 -1.38 0.86
C ASN A 293 -1.34 -2.67 0.57
N MET A 294 -1.13 -3.72 1.35
CA MET A 294 -1.87 -4.96 1.24
C MET A 294 -3.30 -4.83 1.81
N ARG A 295 -3.44 -4.33 3.05
CA ARG A 295 -4.70 -4.32 3.80
C ARG A 295 -5.65 -3.23 3.37
N VAL A 296 -5.13 -2.03 3.14
CA VAL A 296 -5.92 -0.81 2.93
C VAL A 296 -6.12 -0.56 1.43
N TRP A 297 -5.07 -0.76 0.62
CA TRP A 297 -5.09 -0.51 -0.82
C TRP A 297 -5.29 -1.77 -1.68
N ASN A 298 -5.25 -2.97 -1.09
CA ASN A 298 -5.40 -4.25 -1.79
C ASN A 298 -4.35 -4.47 -2.91
N PHE A 299 -3.11 -4.01 -2.70
CA PHE A 299 -2.05 -4.07 -3.70
C PHE A 299 -1.34 -5.42 -3.82
N GLN A 300 -1.79 -6.44 -3.08
CA GLN A 300 -1.17 -7.77 -3.04
C GLN A 300 -0.94 -8.37 -4.43
N VAL A 301 -1.84 -8.11 -5.37
CA VAL A 301 -1.81 -8.73 -6.70
C VAL A 301 -0.88 -8.03 -7.68
N PHE A 302 -0.44 -6.80 -7.37
CA PHE A 302 0.32 -5.99 -8.31
C PHE A 302 1.83 -6.26 -8.22
N PRO A 303 2.56 -6.12 -9.35
CA PRO A 303 4.00 -6.34 -9.39
C PRO A 303 4.81 -5.46 -8.42
N VAL A 304 4.34 -4.26 -8.05
CA VAL A 304 5.05 -3.42 -7.08
C VAL A 304 5.24 -4.12 -5.73
N MET A 305 4.31 -5.01 -5.34
CA MET A 305 4.40 -5.76 -4.09
C MET A 305 5.65 -6.65 -4.05
N GLN A 306 6.02 -7.26 -5.18
CA GLN A 306 7.27 -8.01 -5.35
C GLN A 306 8.50 -7.19 -4.91
N SER A 307 8.59 -5.94 -5.36
CA SER A 307 9.70 -5.05 -5.04
C SER A 307 9.73 -4.68 -3.56
N MET A 308 8.56 -4.46 -2.95
CA MET A 308 8.45 -4.16 -1.52
C MET A 308 8.88 -5.36 -0.66
N VAL A 309 8.37 -6.57 -0.94
CA VAL A 309 8.72 -7.78 -0.17
C VAL A 309 10.17 -8.22 -0.39
N ASN A 310 10.71 -8.03 -1.61
CA ASN A 310 12.12 -8.28 -1.88
C ASN A 310 13.00 -7.33 -1.06
N SER A 311 12.64 -6.05 -0.98
CA SER A 311 13.38 -5.09 -0.18
C SER A 311 13.34 -5.48 1.31
N LEU A 312 12.17 -5.91 1.83
CA LEU A 312 12.06 -6.41 3.21
C LEU A 312 12.95 -7.63 3.45
N ARG A 313 12.92 -8.60 2.53
CA ARG A 313 13.77 -9.79 2.59
C ARG A 313 15.25 -9.43 2.63
N GLN A 314 15.70 -8.49 1.80
CA GLN A 314 17.10 -8.05 1.82
C GLN A 314 17.48 -7.38 3.15
N THR A 315 16.59 -6.57 3.73
CA THR A 315 16.81 -5.96 5.05
C THR A 315 16.93 -7.03 6.14
N LEU A 316 16.07 -8.05 6.14
CA LEU A 316 16.13 -9.15 7.11
C LEU A 316 17.40 -9.99 6.96
N LEU A 317 17.82 -10.26 5.72
CA LEU A 317 19.05 -11.00 5.40
C LEU A 317 20.33 -10.19 5.62
N SER A 318 20.23 -8.90 5.93
CA SER A 318 21.41 -8.06 6.18
C SER A 318 22.25 -8.62 7.33
N THR A 319 23.54 -8.83 7.05
CA THR A 319 24.55 -9.26 8.03
C THR A 319 25.33 -8.10 8.63
N ILE A 320 25.03 -6.86 8.23
CA ILE A 320 25.74 -5.65 8.66
C ILE A 320 24.83 -4.82 9.58
N PRO A 321 25.31 -4.41 10.78
CA PRO A 321 26.60 -4.76 11.37
C PRO A 321 26.65 -6.18 11.97
N ILE A 322 25.49 -6.79 12.23
CA ILE A 322 25.33 -8.17 12.70
C ILE A 322 24.16 -8.85 11.96
N PRO A 323 24.05 -10.19 11.97
CA PRO A 323 22.93 -10.91 11.35
C PRO A 323 21.57 -10.48 11.91
N THR A 324 20.86 -9.64 11.15
CA THR A 324 19.63 -8.96 11.58
C THR A 324 18.56 -9.96 11.99
N MET A 325 18.22 -10.88 11.09
CA MET A 325 17.18 -11.88 11.33
C MET A 325 17.49 -12.81 12.51
N THR A 326 18.72 -13.31 12.63
CA THR A 326 19.12 -14.19 13.75
C THR A 326 19.00 -13.46 15.09
N LYS A 327 19.43 -12.20 15.16
CA LYS A 327 19.39 -11.42 16.40
C LYS A 327 17.96 -11.09 16.81
N ILE A 328 17.09 -10.74 15.85
CA ILE A 328 15.67 -10.52 16.12
C ILE A 328 15.01 -11.83 16.56
N LYS A 329 15.27 -12.97 15.89
CA LYS A 329 14.72 -14.28 16.28
C LYS A 329 15.02 -14.62 17.74
N GLN A 330 16.21 -14.29 18.24
CA GLN A 330 16.60 -14.59 19.63
C GLN A 330 15.98 -13.64 20.66
N MET A 331 15.76 -12.37 20.31
CA MET A 331 15.43 -11.32 21.29
C MET A 331 14.00 -10.80 21.19
N ALA A 332 13.35 -10.98 20.04
CA ALA A 332 12.00 -10.50 19.74
C ALA A 332 11.33 -11.43 18.69
N PRO A 333 11.17 -12.74 18.99
CA PRO A 333 10.65 -13.71 18.02
C PRO A 333 9.18 -13.47 17.66
N ASP A 334 8.40 -12.90 18.57
CA ASP A 334 6.98 -12.58 18.41
C ASP A 334 6.74 -11.51 17.32
N VAL A 335 7.53 -10.44 17.33
CA VAL A 335 7.45 -9.41 16.27
C VAL A 335 8.07 -9.90 14.96
N LEU A 336 9.08 -10.78 15.02
CA LEU A 336 9.59 -11.42 13.81
C LEU A 336 8.53 -12.32 13.18
N PHE A 337 7.74 -13.02 13.99
CA PHE A 337 6.61 -13.82 13.53
C PHE A 337 5.59 -12.94 12.81
N TRP A 338 5.22 -11.80 13.38
CA TRP A 338 4.37 -10.83 12.69
C TRP A 338 4.98 -10.33 11.37
N ILE A 339 6.27 -9.96 11.36
CA ILE A 339 6.98 -9.50 10.15
C ILE A 339 6.96 -10.56 9.04
N LEU A 340 7.31 -11.80 9.36
CA LEU A 340 7.35 -12.89 8.40
C LEU A 340 5.94 -13.25 7.93
N PHE A 341 4.95 -13.26 8.82
CA PHE A 341 3.56 -13.54 8.45
C PHE A 341 3.02 -12.52 7.44
N ILE A 342 3.22 -11.22 7.68
CA ILE A 342 2.84 -10.18 6.72
C ILE A 342 3.64 -10.32 5.41
N GLY A 343 4.93 -10.64 5.48
CA GLY A 343 5.77 -10.91 4.31
C GLY A 343 5.27 -12.11 3.50
N THR A 344 4.82 -13.18 4.14
CA THR A 344 4.23 -14.36 3.50
C THR A 344 2.93 -14.01 2.79
N LEU A 345 2.02 -13.27 3.46
CA LEU A 345 0.78 -12.82 2.82
C LEU A 345 1.07 -11.93 1.61
N ALA A 346 1.93 -10.92 1.78
CA ALA A 346 2.24 -9.97 0.73
C ALA A 346 2.99 -10.59 -0.46
N SER A 347 3.81 -11.62 -0.24
CA SER A 347 4.56 -12.31 -1.29
C SER A 347 3.76 -13.38 -2.02
N ARG A 348 2.48 -13.61 -1.69
CA ARG A 348 1.65 -14.59 -2.39
C ARG A 348 1.61 -14.28 -3.89
N SER A 349 1.88 -15.29 -4.71
CA SER A 349 1.98 -15.18 -6.18
C SER A 349 3.17 -14.37 -6.70
N HIS A 350 4.14 -14.06 -5.83
CA HIS A 350 5.39 -13.37 -6.16
C HIS A 350 6.59 -14.31 -5.93
N GLU A 351 7.70 -14.03 -6.62
CA GLU A 351 8.98 -14.69 -6.38
C GLU A 351 9.45 -14.46 -4.93
N GLY A 352 10.03 -15.48 -4.32
CA GLY A 352 10.49 -15.43 -2.93
C GLY A 352 9.42 -15.76 -1.89
N HIS A 353 8.17 -16.03 -2.28
CA HIS A 353 7.13 -16.52 -1.37
C HIS A 353 7.58 -17.73 -0.54
N SER A 354 8.19 -18.72 -1.19
CA SER A 354 8.69 -19.93 -0.54
C SER A 354 9.75 -19.64 0.53
N TRP A 355 10.54 -18.58 0.37
CA TRP A 355 11.50 -18.16 1.39
C TRP A 355 10.78 -17.65 2.64
N PHE A 356 9.76 -16.79 2.50
CA PHE A 356 8.98 -16.32 3.65
C PHE A 356 8.25 -17.48 4.35
N VAL A 357 7.63 -18.39 3.59
CA VAL A 357 6.98 -19.59 4.15
C VAL A 357 7.97 -20.45 4.93
N ALA A 358 9.13 -20.77 4.36
CA ALA A 358 10.13 -21.59 5.05
C ALA A 358 10.63 -20.96 6.35
N GLN A 359 10.84 -19.64 6.37
CA GLN A 359 11.25 -18.93 7.57
C GLN A 359 10.13 -18.84 8.61
N LEU A 360 8.88 -18.73 8.16
CA LEU A 360 7.71 -18.72 9.04
C LEU A 360 7.54 -20.08 9.73
N VAL A 361 7.64 -21.19 8.99
CA VAL A 361 7.60 -22.58 9.52
C VAL A 361 8.68 -22.82 10.58
N GLU A 362 9.92 -22.39 10.30
CA GLU A 362 11.03 -22.52 11.26
C GLU A 362 10.77 -21.71 12.54
N LEU A 363 10.09 -20.57 12.42
CA LEU A 363 9.79 -19.69 13.55
C LEU A 363 8.57 -20.13 14.36
N THR A 364 7.53 -20.66 13.73
CA THR A 364 6.35 -21.23 14.42
C THR A 364 6.77 -22.44 15.23
N SER A 365 7.61 -23.31 14.68
CA SER A 365 8.25 -24.41 15.42
C SER A 365 9.07 -23.92 16.61
N PHE A 366 9.87 -22.86 16.44
CA PHE A 366 10.66 -22.27 17.53
C PHE A 366 9.79 -21.66 18.64
N LEU A 367 8.64 -21.08 18.29
CA LEU A 367 7.68 -20.50 19.23
C LEU A 367 6.68 -21.51 19.81
N GLY A 368 6.63 -22.74 19.28
CA GLY A 368 5.64 -23.75 19.67
C GLY A 368 4.21 -23.40 19.24
N ILE A 369 4.04 -22.65 18.14
CA ILE A 369 2.74 -22.22 17.64
C ILE A 369 2.24 -23.24 16.62
N HIS A 370 1.36 -24.14 17.06
CA HIS A 370 0.77 -25.17 16.19
C HIS A 370 -0.71 -24.92 15.88
N ASP A 371 -1.30 -23.89 16.48
CA ASP A 371 -2.73 -23.60 16.41
C ASP A 371 -3.00 -22.19 15.86
N TRP A 372 -3.97 -22.09 14.96
CA TRP A 372 -4.33 -20.83 14.30
C TRP A 372 -4.85 -19.79 15.30
N LYS A 373 -5.59 -20.20 16.34
CA LYS A 373 -6.14 -19.26 17.32
C LYS A 373 -5.00 -18.60 18.09
N VAL A 374 -4.00 -19.37 18.49
CA VAL A 374 -2.79 -18.85 19.15
C VAL A 374 -2.03 -17.90 18.23
N ALA A 375 -1.81 -18.29 16.97
CA ALA A 375 -1.18 -17.43 15.97
C ALA A 375 -1.94 -16.10 15.79
N ARG A 376 -3.26 -16.17 15.64
CA ARG A 376 -4.14 -15.01 15.46
C ARG A 376 -4.11 -14.08 16.67
N GLU A 377 -4.07 -14.61 17.88
CA GLU A 377 -3.95 -13.80 19.11
C GLU A 377 -2.62 -13.02 19.14
N ILE A 378 -1.50 -13.67 18.78
CA ILE A 378 -0.19 -12.99 18.69
C ILE A 378 -0.22 -11.90 17.61
N LEU A 379 -0.72 -12.23 16.41
CA LEU A 379 -0.81 -11.30 15.30
C LEU A 379 -1.68 -10.08 15.64
N GLY A 380 -2.83 -10.31 16.28
CA GLY A 380 -3.78 -9.27 16.69
C GLY A 380 -3.24 -8.33 17.78
N GLY A 381 -2.34 -8.81 18.64
CA GLY A 381 -1.60 -7.96 19.58
C GLY A 381 -0.61 -7.01 18.88
N PHE A 382 -0.15 -7.36 17.67
CA PHE A 382 0.55 -6.46 16.76
C PHE A 382 -0.45 -5.80 15.81
N PHE A 383 -0.10 -5.58 14.53
CA PHE A 383 -1.02 -5.03 13.53
C PHE A 383 -1.52 -6.11 12.59
N TYR A 384 -2.60 -6.75 12.99
CA TYR A 384 -3.33 -7.68 12.14
C TYR A 384 -4.81 -7.58 12.47
N THR A 385 -5.62 -7.58 11.43
CA THR A 385 -7.08 -7.55 11.50
C THR A 385 -7.61 -8.59 10.53
N ASP A 386 -8.66 -9.29 10.92
CA ASP A 386 -9.24 -10.33 10.07
C ASP A 386 -9.79 -9.72 8.79
N GLN A 387 -9.62 -10.45 7.69
CA GLN A 387 -10.16 -10.07 6.38
C GLN A 387 -11.39 -10.92 6.05
N SER A 388 -12.23 -10.42 5.15
CA SER A 388 -13.38 -11.17 4.63
C SER A 388 -12.98 -12.44 3.87
N ASP A 389 -11.73 -12.52 3.39
CA ASP A 389 -11.15 -13.70 2.73
C ASP A 389 -10.36 -14.56 3.73
N GLN A 390 -11.05 -14.99 4.80
CA GLN A 390 -10.47 -15.81 5.86
C GLN A 390 -10.02 -17.19 5.34
N ALA A 391 -10.71 -17.71 4.33
CA ALA A 391 -10.42 -19.00 3.70
C ALA A 391 -9.00 -19.07 3.11
N ALA A 392 -8.55 -18.00 2.42
CA ALA A 392 -7.20 -17.98 1.86
C ALA A 392 -6.09 -17.82 2.93
N ILE A 393 -6.44 -17.33 4.12
CA ILE A 393 -5.51 -17.23 5.26
C ILE A 393 -5.43 -18.57 5.98
N GLU A 394 -6.56 -19.25 6.17
CA GLU A 394 -6.62 -20.62 6.71
C GLU A 394 -5.90 -21.61 5.80
N GLU A 395 -6.03 -21.49 4.48
CA GLU A 395 -5.25 -22.29 3.52
C GLU A 395 -3.75 -22.07 3.68
N LEU A 396 -3.31 -20.81 3.79
CA LEU A 396 -1.90 -20.49 4.01
C LEU A 396 -1.40 -21.07 5.35
N TRP A 397 -2.19 -20.94 6.41
CA TRP A 397 -1.84 -21.50 7.71
C TRP A 397 -1.77 -23.03 7.65
N GLY A 398 -2.68 -23.66 6.90
CA GLY A 398 -2.63 -25.09 6.59
C GLY A 398 -1.33 -25.50 5.89
N GLN A 399 -0.81 -24.69 4.96
CA GLN A 399 0.48 -24.94 4.32
C GLN A 399 1.65 -24.83 5.30
N VAL A 400 1.60 -23.87 6.24
CA VAL A 400 2.64 -23.72 7.28
C VAL A 400 2.66 -24.95 8.18
N ILE A 401 1.51 -25.40 8.69
CA ILE A 401 1.43 -26.59 9.56
C ILE A 401 1.85 -27.87 8.81
N GLN A 402 1.49 -28.02 7.52
CA GLN A 402 1.86 -29.22 6.75
C GLN A 402 3.36 -29.34 6.47
N LEU A 403 4.11 -28.24 6.58
CA LEU A 403 5.54 -28.17 6.32
C LEU A 403 6.39 -28.16 7.61
N GLU A 404 5.76 -28.07 8.79
CA GLU A 404 6.39 -28.38 10.10
C GLU A 404 6.66 -29.90 10.22
#